data_AF-A0A1F6QVF9-F1
#
_entry.id   AF-A0A1F6QVF9-F1
#
_cell.length_a   1.000
_cell.length_b   1.000
_cell.length_c   1.000
_cell.angle_alpha   90.00
_cell.angle_beta   90.00
_cell.angle_gamma   90.00
#
_symmetry.space_group_name_H-M   'P 1'
#
loop_
_entity.id
_entity.type
_entity.pdbx_description
1 polymer ?
#
loop_
_entity_poly.entity_id
_entity_poly.type
_entity_poly.pdbx_seq_one_letter_code
_entity_poly.pdbx_strand_id
1 'polypeptide(L)'
;MFNPSMKRKQLLLIILSLLCFNSIALSNSTFTETLFEKKDIAHINLLQQSLLFSHQIDDNQNSLKSLFALGKYFEYMDVFNKTYSALTEAENEDRYFYLVSNYYQKQYNELSLIIKSIEYDVLTPKQKANYSLILAVDLFLHKKYAELESLNVQVSKDDSFPEHVSKSIEKLRNILYLQLYKPAQFIHKDEDYYIVQAWNNVLTGDYKSAGLFYEKAGLSSSNTLIIYSNGMNELKTGNYKKARDFFLKMYDPSYDREKTFRIIESYFYDNNISVTVENINQFRSIYPKDNEYGEPLLIIEAMCNYISGNYELAQKQFSQIKSNNNAKFYLAEIYYAEKKYSQAQSTYESFINKSNVNSDLYQKAIYGLAWSQFKDGQYVAAKSNFSKLISIDNKNKDILLNSLVKIGDSSYNLHTYKDALKEYQFAVSKLLIQKDAYSQLYKTAIFNVARIYSKLREYQLSTEYLNQYLKQTDDPSDIFTAKTMQADNYMKLKQNDNAATVLQELILTYQPKNEDIYIILADTYYNLKQYQKAIDAYQDYLKIFENGNRVVDAKYGIVQSLFYLNDYEEALKVAKETDDMFQSQLYEEIQEKIKFEKEQEKNK
;
A
#
# COMPACT_ATOMS: atom_id res chain seq x y z
N MET A 1 21.10 63.14 -24.78
CA MET A 1 20.56 64.52 -24.72
C MET A 1 19.09 64.42 -24.36
N PHE A 2 18.66 64.82 -23.16
CA PHE A 2 17.26 64.78 -22.78
C PHE A 2 16.67 66.19 -22.72
N ASN A 3 15.50 66.36 -23.35
CA ASN A 3 14.75 67.60 -23.41
C ASN A 3 14.21 67.95 -22.01
N PRO A 4 14.44 69.18 -21.47
CA PRO A 4 14.02 69.54 -20.10
C PRO A 4 12.51 69.49 -19.85
N SER A 5 11.67 69.38 -20.88
CA SER A 5 10.21 69.32 -20.79
C SER A 5 9.62 67.90 -20.70
N MET A 6 10.45 66.84 -20.70
CA MET A 6 9.97 65.46 -20.56
C MET A 6 9.41 65.20 -19.16
N LYS A 7 8.13 64.78 -19.08
CA LYS A 7 7.49 64.41 -17.81
C LYS A 7 8.11 63.13 -17.24
N ARG A 8 8.30 63.06 -15.91
CA ARG A 8 8.92 61.94 -15.17
C ARG A 8 8.48 60.53 -15.61
N LYS A 9 7.22 60.35 -16.04
CA LYS A 9 6.69 59.06 -16.51
C LYS A 9 7.23 58.62 -17.88
N GLN A 10 7.48 59.56 -18.80
CA GLN A 10 8.11 59.26 -20.10
C GLN A 10 9.58 58.91 -19.93
N LEU A 11 10.27 59.59 -19.00
CA LEU A 11 11.64 59.24 -18.62
C LEU A 11 11.70 57.84 -17.99
N LEU A 12 10.72 57.48 -17.15
CA LEU A 12 10.63 56.14 -16.54
C LEU A 12 10.39 55.04 -17.58
N LEU A 13 9.57 55.31 -18.60
CA LEU A 13 9.29 54.37 -19.70
C LEU A 13 10.51 54.15 -20.59
N ILE A 14 11.28 55.22 -20.86
CA ILE A 14 12.55 55.14 -21.61
C ILE A 14 13.61 54.39 -20.79
N ILE A 15 13.68 54.61 -19.48
CA ILE A 15 14.59 53.89 -18.59
C ILE A 15 14.22 52.41 -18.48
N LEU A 16 12.92 52.07 -18.36
CA LEU A 16 12.45 50.68 -18.31
C LEU A 16 12.64 49.95 -19.64
N SER A 17 12.42 50.61 -20.78
CA SER A 17 12.68 50.03 -22.10
C SER A 17 14.17 49.85 -22.36
N LEU A 18 15.03 50.78 -21.92
CA LEU A 18 16.49 50.62 -21.97
C LEU A 18 17.01 49.54 -21.00
N LEU A 19 16.39 49.37 -19.83
CA LEU A 19 16.72 48.29 -18.88
C LEU A 19 16.32 46.92 -19.42
N CYS A 20 15.15 46.81 -20.07
CA CYS A 20 14.74 45.61 -20.80
C CYS A 20 15.68 45.33 -21.99
N PHE A 21 16.14 46.36 -22.69
CA PHE A 21 17.13 46.22 -23.76
C PHE A 21 18.49 45.77 -23.22
N ASN A 22 18.92 46.29 -22.07
CA ASN A 22 20.16 45.86 -21.41
C ASN A 22 20.07 44.43 -20.86
N SER A 23 18.91 43.97 -20.37
CA SER A 23 18.75 42.56 -19.96
C SER A 23 18.76 41.59 -21.15
N ILE A 24 18.35 42.06 -22.34
CA ILE A 24 18.44 41.32 -23.60
C ILE A 24 19.88 41.33 -24.13
N ALA A 25 20.61 42.44 -24.01
CA ALA A 25 22.01 42.55 -24.45
C ALA A 25 23.02 41.85 -23.51
N LEU A 26 22.76 41.79 -22.20
CA LEU A 26 23.63 41.15 -21.20
C LEU A 26 23.47 39.62 -21.13
N SER A 27 22.47 39.04 -21.80
CA SER A 27 22.21 37.59 -21.78
C SER A 27 22.71 36.82 -23.00
N ASN A 28 23.25 37.50 -24.04
CA ASN A 28 24.06 36.88 -25.10
C ASN A 28 24.73 37.93 -25.99
N SER A 29 26.07 37.96 -26.04
CA SER A 29 26.87 38.86 -26.90
C SER A 29 26.87 38.46 -28.38
N THR A 30 26.28 37.32 -28.75
CA THR A 30 26.25 36.79 -30.12
C THR A 30 25.00 37.19 -30.91
N PHE A 31 23.96 37.72 -30.25
CA PHE A 31 22.70 38.09 -30.92
C PHE A 31 22.76 39.48 -31.59
N THR A 32 23.62 40.36 -31.10
CA THR A 32 23.77 41.74 -31.59
C THR A 32 24.51 41.86 -32.92
N GLU A 33 25.38 40.91 -33.28
CA GLU A 33 26.12 40.96 -34.56
C GLU A 33 25.24 40.56 -35.75
N THR A 34 24.35 39.57 -35.58
CA THR A 34 23.45 39.10 -36.65
C THR A 34 22.36 40.10 -37.04
N LEU A 35 21.98 41.00 -36.13
CA LEU A 35 20.92 41.98 -36.40
C LEU A 35 21.39 43.14 -37.29
N PHE A 36 22.71 43.41 -37.32
CA PHE A 36 23.27 44.52 -38.11
C PHE A 36 23.74 44.11 -39.51
N GLU A 37 24.09 42.84 -39.74
CA GLU A 37 24.54 42.38 -41.06
C GLU A 37 23.40 42.06 -42.03
N LYS A 38 22.26 41.56 -41.53
CA LYS A 38 21.07 41.38 -42.36
C LYS A 38 20.22 42.63 -42.23
N LYS A 39 20.25 43.48 -43.26
CA LYS A 39 19.30 44.61 -43.47
C LYS A 39 17.86 44.11 -43.45
N ASP A 40 17.35 43.78 -42.27
CA ASP A 40 16.04 43.21 -42.08
C ASP A 40 15.03 44.35 -41.99
N ILE A 41 14.73 44.88 -43.18
CA ILE A 41 13.81 45.99 -43.42
C ILE A 41 12.41 45.68 -42.82
N ALA A 42 12.07 44.41 -42.63
CA ALA A 42 10.82 43.97 -42.00
C ALA A 42 10.77 44.30 -40.50
N HIS A 43 11.85 44.08 -39.76
CA HIS A 43 11.92 44.38 -38.32
C HIS A 43 12.00 45.90 -38.06
N ILE A 44 12.71 46.65 -38.91
CA ILE A 44 12.75 48.12 -38.84
C ILE A 44 11.39 48.73 -39.20
N ASN A 45 10.67 48.16 -40.18
CA ASN A 45 9.31 48.59 -40.53
C ASN A 45 8.28 48.25 -39.43
N LEU A 46 8.42 47.10 -38.74
CA LEU A 46 7.57 46.76 -37.59
C LEU A 46 7.82 47.70 -36.40
N LEU A 47 9.08 48.07 -36.17
CA LEU A 47 9.46 49.10 -35.18
C LEU A 47 8.90 50.47 -35.55
N GLN A 48 9.03 50.91 -36.81
CA GLN A 48 8.43 52.16 -37.30
C GLN A 48 6.90 52.15 -37.21
N GLN A 49 6.23 51.05 -37.54
CA GLN A 49 4.77 50.92 -37.43
C GLN A 49 4.31 50.90 -35.98
N SER A 50 5.06 50.27 -35.07
CA SER A 50 4.76 50.29 -33.63
C SER A 50 4.96 51.68 -33.00
N LEU A 51 5.98 52.43 -33.45
CA LEU A 51 6.21 53.83 -33.05
C LEU A 51 5.15 54.78 -33.62
N LEU A 52 4.72 54.58 -34.87
CA LEU A 52 3.59 55.30 -35.47
C LEU A 52 2.28 55.02 -34.73
N PHE A 53 2.02 53.78 -34.33
CA PHE A 53 0.85 53.41 -33.52
C PHE A 53 0.90 54.02 -32.11
N SER A 54 2.09 54.17 -31.51
CA SER A 54 2.26 54.80 -30.20
C SER A 54 2.04 56.31 -30.21
N HIS A 55 2.24 56.98 -31.37
CA HIS A 55 2.02 58.41 -31.52
C HIS A 55 0.56 58.81 -31.76
N GLN A 56 -0.32 57.86 -32.09
CA GLN A 56 -1.73 58.11 -32.44
C GLN A 56 -2.73 57.70 -31.34
N ILE A 57 -2.27 57.22 -30.19
CA ILE A 57 -3.16 56.69 -29.15
C ILE A 57 -3.03 57.54 -27.88
N ASP A 58 -4.06 58.33 -27.63
CA ASP A 58 -4.23 59.09 -26.39
C ASP A 58 -4.28 58.18 -25.15
N ASP A 59 -3.33 58.44 -24.26
CA ASP A 59 -3.41 58.57 -22.78
C ASP A 59 -4.38 57.68 -21.96
N ASN A 60 -4.65 56.43 -22.37
CA ASN A 60 -5.48 55.53 -21.56
C ASN A 60 -4.82 54.18 -21.19
N GLN A 61 -5.02 53.76 -19.93
CA GLN A 61 -4.53 52.53 -19.27
C GLN A 61 -4.70 51.21 -20.07
N ASN A 62 -5.44 51.19 -21.17
CA ASN A 62 -5.65 50.03 -22.03
C ASN A 62 -4.48 49.75 -22.99
N SER A 63 -3.63 50.75 -23.29
CA SER A 63 -2.41 50.57 -24.09
C SER A 63 -1.35 49.77 -23.32
N LEU A 64 -1.22 50.01 -22.01
CA LEU A 64 -0.35 49.25 -21.09
C LEU A 64 -0.76 47.77 -21.00
N LYS A 65 -2.07 47.46 -20.96
CA LYS A 65 -2.56 46.06 -20.92
C LYS A 65 -2.33 45.32 -22.24
N SER A 66 -2.40 46.02 -23.37
CA SER A 66 -2.15 45.46 -24.71
C SER A 66 -0.66 45.18 -24.92
N LEU A 67 0.21 46.09 -24.48
CA LEU A 67 1.67 45.89 -24.46
C LEU A 67 2.09 44.80 -23.48
N PHE A 68 1.40 44.65 -22.34
CA PHE A 68 1.64 43.57 -21.37
C PHE A 68 1.19 42.20 -21.90
N ALA A 69 0.09 42.14 -22.66
CA ALA A 69 -0.37 40.92 -23.33
C ALA A 69 0.57 40.50 -24.47
N LEU A 70 1.09 41.47 -25.24
CA LEU A 70 2.15 41.24 -26.23
C LEU A 70 3.45 40.78 -25.56
N GLY A 71 3.85 41.39 -24.44
CA GLY A 71 5.01 40.96 -23.66
C GLY A 71 4.88 39.53 -23.13
N LYS A 72 3.70 39.16 -22.61
CA LYS A 72 3.38 37.78 -22.20
C LYS A 72 3.39 36.80 -23.36
N TYR A 73 2.89 37.21 -24.53
CA TYR A 73 2.93 36.41 -25.76
C TYR A 73 4.37 36.11 -26.20
N PHE A 74 5.26 37.11 -26.16
CA PHE A 74 6.69 36.89 -26.44
C PHE A 74 7.38 36.03 -25.37
N GLU A 75 6.97 36.13 -24.11
CA GLU A 75 7.43 35.25 -23.02
C GLU A 75 7.01 33.78 -23.25
N TYR A 76 5.76 33.55 -23.69
CA TYR A 76 5.28 32.21 -24.05
C TYR A 76 5.96 31.66 -25.31
N MET A 77 6.25 32.51 -26.30
CA MET A 77 7.02 32.14 -27.48
C MET A 77 8.49 31.86 -27.15
N ASP A 78 9.08 32.55 -26.18
CA ASP A 78 10.45 32.29 -25.69
C ASP A 78 10.52 30.98 -24.90
N VAL A 79 9.51 30.67 -24.08
CA VAL A 79 9.37 29.36 -23.42
C VAL A 79 9.14 28.26 -24.44
N PHE A 80 8.29 28.47 -25.45
CA PHE A 80 8.09 27.53 -26.54
C PHE A 80 9.38 27.31 -27.35
N ASN A 81 10.11 28.36 -27.68
CA ASN A 81 11.38 28.28 -28.42
C ASN A 81 12.52 27.65 -27.60
N LYS A 82 12.57 27.87 -26.28
CA LYS A 82 13.52 27.19 -25.37
C LYS A 82 13.18 25.71 -25.22
N THR A 83 11.89 25.37 -25.16
CA THR A 83 11.42 23.98 -25.11
C THR A 83 11.66 23.27 -26.46
N TYR A 84 11.48 24.00 -27.56
CA TYR A 84 11.77 23.56 -28.93
C TYR A 84 13.28 23.43 -29.18
N SER A 85 14.11 24.32 -28.64
CA SER A 85 15.58 24.23 -28.67
C SER A 85 16.09 23.02 -27.88
N ALA A 86 15.46 22.72 -26.73
CA ALA A 86 15.78 21.54 -25.93
C ALA A 86 15.28 20.23 -26.58
N LEU A 87 14.28 20.31 -27.46
CA LEU A 87 13.78 19.18 -28.26
C LEU A 87 14.56 18.97 -29.58
N THR A 88 15.23 20.01 -30.09
CA THR A 88 16.04 19.97 -31.33
C THR A 88 17.47 19.44 -31.12
N GLU A 89 17.92 19.26 -29.88
CA GLU A 89 19.17 18.54 -29.56
C GLU A 89 19.01 17.01 -29.59
N ALA A 90 17.79 16.49 -29.76
CA ALA A 90 17.52 15.06 -29.99
C ALA A 90 17.51 14.76 -31.50
N GLU A 91 18.51 14.04 -31.97
CA GLU A 91 18.83 13.90 -33.40
C GLU A 91 17.75 13.20 -34.25
N ASN A 92 17.40 13.86 -35.36
CA ASN A 92 16.77 13.40 -36.62
C ASN A 92 15.22 13.40 -36.78
N GLU A 93 14.67 14.54 -37.22
CA GLU A 93 13.43 14.66 -38.03
C GLU A 93 13.55 15.76 -39.14
N ASP A 94 14.77 16.01 -39.64
CA ASP A 94 15.16 17.23 -40.38
C ASP A 94 14.70 17.39 -41.85
N ARG A 95 13.67 16.68 -42.31
CA ARG A 95 13.07 16.93 -43.65
C ARG A 95 11.63 17.39 -43.63
N TYR A 96 10.95 17.31 -42.49
CA TYR A 96 9.53 17.62 -42.41
C TYR A 96 9.28 19.12 -42.17
N PHE A 97 10.12 19.79 -41.38
CA PHE A 97 9.90 21.18 -40.98
C PHE A 97 10.23 22.24 -42.05
N TYR A 98 11.12 21.96 -43.00
CA TYR A 98 11.47 22.90 -44.09
C TYR A 98 10.35 23.06 -45.14
N LEU A 99 9.54 22.02 -45.37
CA LEU A 99 8.41 22.07 -46.30
C LEU A 99 7.18 22.75 -45.70
N VAL A 100 7.03 22.64 -44.37
CA VAL A 100 5.93 23.22 -43.61
C VAL A 100 6.02 24.76 -43.57
N SER A 101 7.22 25.34 -43.48
CA SER A 101 7.39 26.81 -43.43
C SER A 101 7.01 27.54 -44.73
N ASN A 102 7.32 26.96 -45.90
CA ASN A 102 6.99 27.55 -47.21
C ASN A 102 5.49 27.48 -47.55
N TYR A 103 4.74 26.56 -46.94
CA TYR A 103 3.29 26.42 -47.17
C TYR A 103 2.48 27.50 -46.42
N TYR A 104 2.96 27.98 -45.27
CA TYR A 104 2.26 28.98 -44.45
C TYR A 104 2.35 30.41 -45.01
N GLN A 105 3.36 30.73 -45.82
CA GLN A 105 3.49 32.06 -46.42
C GLN A 105 2.45 32.30 -47.53
N LYS A 106 1.93 31.24 -48.16
CA LYS A 106 0.92 31.33 -49.22
C LYS A 106 -0.51 31.51 -48.68
N GLN A 107 -0.83 30.92 -47.52
CA GLN A 107 -2.17 31.06 -46.89
C GLN A 107 -2.38 32.39 -46.16
N TYR A 108 -1.31 33.15 -45.86
CA TYR A 108 -1.39 34.49 -45.27
C TYR A 108 -2.10 35.51 -46.20
N ASN A 109 -1.97 35.35 -47.52
CA ASN A 109 -2.57 36.26 -48.49
C ASN A 109 -4.09 36.07 -48.66
N GLU A 110 -4.62 34.87 -48.40
CA GLU A 110 -6.07 34.60 -48.48
C GLU A 110 -6.80 35.03 -47.19
N LEU A 111 -6.15 34.89 -46.03
CA LEU A 111 -6.65 35.39 -44.74
C LEU A 111 -6.76 36.93 -44.71
N SER A 112 -5.87 37.65 -45.40
CA SER A 112 -5.93 39.11 -45.55
C SER A 112 -7.18 39.60 -46.31
N LEU A 113 -7.77 38.78 -47.18
CA LEU A 113 -8.92 39.15 -48.01
C LEU A 113 -10.26 38.91 -47.28
N ILE A 114 -10.34 37.86 -46.46
CA ILE A 114 -11.53 37.55 -45.64
C ILE A 114 -11.72 38.57 -44.51
N ILE A 115 -10.63 39.09 -43.95
CA ILE A 115 -10.67 40.17 -42.94
C ILE A 115 -11.22 41.48 -43.53
N LYS A 116 -11.12 41.69 -44.86
CA LYS A 116 -11.65 42.87 -45.53
C LYS A 116 -13.15 42.82 -45.83
N SER A 117 -13.81 41.66 -45.72
CA SER A 117 -15.21 41.48 -46.18
C SER A 117 -16.25 41.38 -45.06
N ILE A 118 -15.90 41.67 -43.81
CA ILE A 118 -16.88 41.71 -42.70
C ILE A 118 -17.32 43.15 -42.49
N GLU A 119 -18.52 43.49 -42.96
CA GLU A 119 -19.17 44.79 -42.72
C GLU A 119 -19.34 45.07 -41.22
N TYR A 120 -19.17 46.34 -40.86
CA TYR A 120 -18.28 46.74 -39.76
C TYR A 120 -19.00 47.27 -38.51
N ASP A 121 -20.31 47.18 -38.36
CA ASP A 121 -21.05 48.15 -37.53
C ASP A 121 -21.56 47.70 -36.15
N VAL A 122 -21.24 46.48 -35.66
CA VAL A 122 -21.77 46.03 -34.34
C VAL A 122 -20.70 45.50 -33.36
N LEU A 123 -19.43 45.40 -33.76
CA LEU A 123 -18.37 44.82 -32.92
C LEU A 123 -17.27 45.82 -32.57
N THR A 124 -16.90 45.88 -31.29
CA THR A 124 -15.75 46.67 -30.80
C THR A 124 -14.42 46.08 -31.31
N PRO A 125 -13.36 46.89 -31.47
CA PRO A 125 -12.04 46.41 -31.91
C PRO A 125 -11.47 45.26 -31.06
N LYS A 126 -11.78 45.22 -29.76
CA LYS A 126 -11.43 44.14 -28.83
C LYS A 126 -12.16 42.82 -29.15
N GLN A 127 -13.42 42.90 -29.56
CA GLN A 127 -14.21 41.73 -29.99
C GLN A 127 -13.70 41.19 -31.33
N LYS A 128 -13.32 42.07 -32.27
CA LYS A 128 -12.74 41.69 -33.58
C LYS A 128 -11.39 40.97 -33.43
N ALA A 129 -10.53 41.44 -32.52
CA ALA A 129 -9.24 40.80 -32.25
C ALA A 129 -9.39 39.41 -31.58
N ASN A 130 -10.30 39.28 -30.61
CA ASN A 130 -10.52 38.01 -29.93
C ASN A 130 -11.16 36.95 -30.84
N TYR A 131 -12.12 37.33 -31.69
CA TYR A 131 -12.76 36.41 -32.63
C TYR A 131 -11.79 35.92 -33.72
N SER A 132 -10.92 36.80 -34.20
CA SER A 132 -9.86 36.45 -35.17
C SER A 132 -8.81 35.51 -34.58
N LEU A 133 -8.50 35.66 -33.28
CA LEU A 133 -7.58 34.77 -32.57
C LEU A 133 -8.19 33.38 -32.31
N ILE A 134 -9.48 33.32 -31.95
CA ILE A 134 -10.23 32.08 -31.78
C ILE A 134 -10.31 31.32 -33.11
N LEU A 135 -10.67 32.00 -34.20
CA LEU A 135 -10.75 31.39 -35.53
C LEU A 135 -9.38 30.92 -36.05
N ALA A 136 -8.30 31.65 -35.74
CA ALA A 136 -6.94 31.27 -36.11
C ALA A 136 -6.43 30.04 -35.33
N VAL A 137 -6.79 29.91 -34.05
CA VAL A 137 -6.45 28.74 -33.22
C VAL A 137 -7.27 27.52 -33.64
N ASP A 138 -8.57 27.69 -33.92
CA ASP A 138 -9.43 26.60 -34.43
C ASP A 138 -8.96 26.11 -35.80
N LEU A 139 -8.64 27.01 -36.74
CA LEU A 139 -8.11 26.64 -38.06
C LEU A 139 -6.72 26.00 -37.96
N PHE A 140 -5.88 26.42 -37.02
CA PHE A 140 -4.59 25.79 -36.75
C PHE A 140 -4.74 24.36 -36.21
N LEU A 141 -5.67 24.15 -35.27
CA LEU A 141 -5.95 22.84 -34.68
C LEU A 141 -6.65 21.89 -35.68
N HIS A 142 -7.61 22.38 -36.46
CA HIS A 142 -8.25 21.59 -37.53
C HIS A 142 -7.27 21.21 -38.64
N LYS A 143 -6.36 22.11 -39.02
CA LYS A 143 -5.32 21.84 -40.01
C LYS A 143 -4.26 20.87 -39.47
N LYS A 144 -3.88 20.97 -38.19
CA LYS A 144 -2.99 19.99 -37.54
C LYS A 144 -3.64 18.62 -37.40
N TYR A 145 -4.94 18.57 -37.10
CA TYR A 145 -5.71 17.33 -37.06
C TYR A 145 -5.80 16.68 -38.45
N ALA A 146 -6.12 17.44 -39.50
CA ALA A 146 -6.14 16.95 -40.88
C ALA A 146 -4.75 16.54 -41.41
N GLU A 147 -3.68 17.23 -41.00
CA GLU A 147 -2.29 16.83 -41.27
C GLU A 147 -1.94 15.51 -40.57
N LEU A 148 -2.34 15.32 -39.31
CA LEU A 148 -2.15 14.07 -38.54
C LEU A 148 -2.99 12.91 -39.09
N GLU A 149 -4.22 13.18 -39.55
CA GLU A 149 -5.07 12.21 -40.25
C GLU A 149 -4.49 11.81 -41.62
N SER A 150 -3.89 12.75 -42.34
CA SER A 150 -3.24 12.48 -43.64
C SER A 150 -1.92 11.71 -43.48
N LEU A 151 -1.19 11.92 -42.38
CA LEU A 151 -0.03 11.11 -41.97
C LEU A 151 -0.46 9.68 -41.58
N ASN A 152 -1.66 9.51 -41.01
CA ASN A 152 -2.26 8.21 -40.65
C ASN A 152 -2.65 7.33 -41.84
N VAL A 153 -2.68 7.85 -43.07
CA VAL A 153 -2.92 7.04 -44.28
C VAL A 153 -1.60 6.47 -44.84
N GLN A 154 -0.43 6.98 -44.43
CA GLN A 154 0.88 6.56 -44.97
C GLN A 154 1.86 5.96 -43.97
N VAL A 155 1.60 5.96 -42.66
CA VAL A 155 2.48 5.29 -41.68
C VAL A 155 1.93 3.90 -41.34
N SER A 156 2.72 2.88 -41.69
CA SER A 156 2.44 1.46 -41.48
C SER A 156 2.21 1.12 -40.01
N LYS A 157 1.03 0.58 -39.72
CA LYS A 157 0.62 -0.49 -38.78
C LYS A 157 1.42 -0.92 -37.52
N ASP A 158 2.62 -0.44 -37.18
CA ASP A 158 3.44 -1.13 -36.15
C ASP A 158 4.13 -0.29 -35.06
N ASP A 159 4.00 1.04 -34.97
CA ASP A 159 4.61 1.78 -33.85
C ASP A 159 3.61 2.67 -33.09
N SER A 160 3.41 2.35 -31.82
CA SER A 160 2.50 3.00 -30.88
C SER A 160 3.00 4.38 -30.43
N PHE A 161 2.16 5.41 -30.60
CA PHE A 161 2.38 6.74 -30.02
C PHE A 161 2.32 6.69 -28.48
N PRO A 162 3.21 7.35 -27.71
CA PRO A 162 3.21 7.25 -26.25
C PRO A 162 1.97 7.89 -25.61
N GLU A 163 1.26 7.13 -24.77
CA GLU A 163 0.04 7.50 -24.02
C GLU A 163 0.15 8.84 -23.26
N HIS A 164 1.37 9.19 -22.83
CA HIS A 164 1.67 10.45 -22.14
C HIS A 164 1.52 11.69 -23.04
N VAL A 165 1.76 11.58 -24.34
CA VAL A 165 1.64 12.69 -25.29
C VAL A 165 0.16 12.98 -25.56
N SER A 166 -0.67 11.94 -25.75
CA SER A 166 -2.12 12.07 -25.93
C SER A 166 -2.80 12.70 -24.70
N LYS A 167 -2.48 12.23 -23.49
CA LYS A 167 -3.01 12.81 -22.23
C LYS A 167 -2.52 14.23 -21.97
N SER A 168 -1.31 14.57 -22.40
CA SER A 168 -0.74 15.92 -22.24
C SER A 168 -1.37 16.92 -23.22
N ILE A 169 -1.61 16.49 -24.47
CA ILE A 169 -2.34 17.28 -25.48
C ILE A 169 -3.79 17.52 -25.04
N GLU A 170 -4.45 16.51 -24.47
CA GLU A 170 -5.82 16.66 -23.97
C GLU A 170 -5.91 17.57 -22.74
N LYS A 171 -4.94 17.51 -21.83
CA LYS A 171 -4.79 18.47 -20.73
C LYS A 171 -4.54 19.89 -21.22
N LEU A 172 -3.66 20.07 -22.21
CA LEU A 172 -3.37 21.37 -22.83
C LEU A 172 -4.61 21.95 -23.51
N ARG A 173 -5.36 21.12 -24.25
CA ARG A 173 -6.65 21.49 -24.85
C ARG A 173 -7.61 22.03 -23.79
N ASN A 174 -7.74 21.32 -22.66
CA ASN A 174 -8.69 21.69 -21.61
C ASN A 174 -8.24 22.93 -20.80
N ILE A 175 -6.95 23.12 -20.57
CA ILE A 175 -6.40 24.32 -19.91
C ILE A 175 -6.61 25.56 -20.78
N LEU A 176 -6.36 25.46 -22.09
CA LEU A 176 -6.58 26.54 -23.06
C LEU A 176 -8.07 26.89 -23.17
N TYR A 177 -8.95 25.89 -23.21
CA TYR A 177 -10.41 26.10 -23.25
C TYR A 177 -10.92 26.83 -22.00
N LEU A 178 -10.40 26.47 -20.81
CA LEU A 178 -10.79 27.07 -19.53
C LEU A 178 -10.25 28.49 -19.30
N GLN A 179 -9.03 28.79 -19.78
CA GLN A 179 -8.43 30.11 -19.64
C GLN A 179 -9.05 31.16 -20.58
N LEU A 180 -9.59 30.74 -21.73
CA LEU A 180 -10.16 31.64 -22.74
C LEU A 180 -11.64 31.99 -22.52
N TYR A 181 -12.40 31.18 -21.77
CA TYR A 181 -13.86 31.36 -21.59
C TYR A 181 -14.30 32.16 -20.35
N LYS A 182 -13.36 32.62 -19.50
CA LYS A 182 -13.63 33.57 -18.40
C LYS A 182 -13.16 34.98 -18.81
N PRO A 183 -13.76 35.66 -19.80
CA PRO A 183 -15.09 36.27 -19.63
C PRO A 183 -15.84 36.54 -20.95
N ALA A 184 -16.82 35.71 -21.30
CA ALA A 184 -17.80 36.07 -22.34
C ALA A 184 -19.19 35.65 -21.87
N GLN A 185 -19.85 36.54 -21.14
CA GLN A 185 -21.31 36.52 -21.09
C GLN A 185 -21.82 36.77 -22.52
N PHE A 186 -22.81 35.97 -22.91
CA PHE A 186 -23.59 35.98 -24.15
C PHE A 186 -23.26 34.88 -25.20
N ILE A 187 -23.74 33.68 -24.85
CA ILE A 187 -24.52 32.69 -25.64
C ILE A 187 -23.89 32.17 -26.95
N HIS A 188 -23.27 30.99 -26.83
CA HIS A 188 -23.67 29.70 -27.43
C HIS A 188 -22.71 28.64 -26.83
N LYS A 189 -23.07 27.63 -26.02
CA LYS A 189 -24.24 27.28 -25.20
C LYS A 189 -23.70 26.94 -23.79
N ASP A 190 -24.43 27.20 -22.71
CA ASP A 190 -24.04 26.75 -21.36
C ASP A 190 -23.80 25.22 -21.31
N GLU A 191 -24.40 24.48 -22.24
CA GLU A 191 -24.25 23.04 -22.48
C GLU A 191 -22.78 22.61 -22.68
N ASP A 192 -22.02 23.27 -23.56
CA ASP A 192 -20.65 22.84 -23.90
C ASP A 192 -19.69 23.02 -22.71
N TYR A 193 -19.88 24.10 -21.94
CA TYR A 193 -19.16 24.30 -20.69
C TYR A 193 -19.45 23.16 -19.71
N TYR A 194 -20.72 22.80 -19.54
CA TYR A 194 -21.12 21.74 -18.63
C TYR A 194 -20.65 20.35 -19.10
N ILE A 195 -20.64 20.06 -20.40
CA ILE A 195 -20.07 18.81 -20.95
C ILE A 195 -18.57 18.72 -20.66
N VAL A 196 -17.82 19.80 -20.88
CA VAL A 196 -16.38 19.84 -20.59
C VAL A 196 -16.11 19.68 -19.08
N GLN A 197 -16.91 20.31 -18.23
CA GLN A 197 -16.82 20.08 -16.77
C GLN A 197 -17.15 18.63 -16.42
N ALA A 198 -18.17 18.04 -17.03
CA ALA A 198 -18.52 16.65 -16.79
C ALA A 198 -17.37 15.71 -17.17
N TRP A 199 -16.74 15.92 -18.34
CA TRP A 199 -15.59 15.15 -18.80
C TRP A 199 -14.38 15.29 -17.88
N ASN A 200 -14.07 16.52 -17.44
CA ASN A 200 -13.00 16.74 -16.47
C ASN A 200 -13.27 15.96 -15.17
N ASN A 201 -14.52 15.95 -14.70
CA ASN A 201 -14.92 15.19 -13.53
C ASN A 201 -14.85 13.66 -13.76
N VAL A 202 -15.20 13.16 -14.95
CA VAL A 202 -14.97 11.75 -15.33
C VAL A 202 -13.47 11.42 -15.27
N LEU A 203 -12.62 12.27 -15.84
CA LEU A 203 -11.16 12.10 -15.89
C LEU A 203 -10.49 12.18 -14.51
N THR A 204 -10.98 13.06 -13.63
CA THR A 204 -10.51 13.13 -12.23
C THR A 204 -11.17 12.08 -11.35
N GLY A 205 -12.18 11.38 -11.86
CA GLY A 205 -12.86 10.30 -11.19
C GLY A 205 -13.99 10.73 -10.23
N ASP A 206 -14.40 11.99 -10.26
CA ASP A 206 -15.59 12.51 -9.57
C ASP A 206 -16.86 12.30 -10.41
N TYR A 207 -17.29 11.05 -10.53
CA TYR A 207 -18.43 10.70 -11.38
C TYR A 207 -19.77 11.27 -10.89
N LYS A 208 -19.89 11.57 -9.60
CA LYS A 208 -21.07 12.24 -9.04
C LYS A 208 -21.19 13.66 -9.60
N SER A 209 -20.11 14.43 -9.55
CA SER A 209 -20.10 15.76 -10.16
C SER A 209 -20.25 15.68 -11.68
N ALA A 210 -19.66 14.68 -12.32
CA ALA A 210 -19.82 14.46 -13.75
C ALA A 210 -21.29 14.29 -14.16
N GLY A 211 -22.05 13.42 -13.46
CA GLY A 211 -23.48 13.22 -13.70
C GLY A 211 -24.29 14.51 -13.59
N LEU A 212 -24.06 15.29 -12.52
CA LEU A 212 -24.72 16.58 -12.30
C LEU A 212 -24.40 17.61 -13.40
N PHE A 213 -23.17 17.60 -13.91
CA PHE A 213 -22.78 18.50 -15.00
C PHE A 213 -23.39 18.07 -16.34
N TYR A 214 -23.49 16.77 -16.63
CA TYR A 214 -24.21 16.31 -17.82
C TYR A 214 -25.71 16.67 -17.77
N GLU A 215 -26.36 16.54 -16.60
CA GLU A 215 -27.77 16.98 -16.43
C GLU A 215 -27.92 18.49 -16.67
N LYS A 216 -26.99 19.30 -16.15
CA LYS A 216 -26.96 20.76 -16.40
C LYS A 216 -26.70 21.11 -17.87
N ALA A 217 -26.06 20.22 -18.62
CA ALA A 217 -25.88 20.36 -20.06
C ALA A 217 -27.13 20.03 -20.88
N GLY A 218 -28.28 19.74 -20.25
CA GLY A 218 -29.53 19.45 -20.93
C GLY A 218 -29.62 18.03 -21.50
N LEU A 219 -28.66 17.15 -21.18
CA LEU A 219 -28.71 15.74 -21.58
C LEU A 219 -29.83 15.02 -20.82
N SER A 220 -30.61 14.20 -21.53
CA SER A 220 -31.67 13.40 -20.90
C SER A 220 -31.06 12.39 -19.93
N SER A 221 -31.80 12.02 -18.87
CA SER A 221 -31.39 10.96 -17.94
C SER A 221 -31.20 9.59 -18.62
N SER A 222 -31.74 9.42 -19.82
CA SER A 222 -31.54 8.26 -20.70
C SER A 222 -30.27 8.33 -21.56
N ASN A 223 -29.49 9.41 -21.51
CA ASN A 223 -28.28 9.57 -22.28
C ASN A 223 -27.17 8.65 -21.76
N THR A 224 -26.47 7.96 -22.67
CA THR A 224 -25.41 7.00 -22.37
C THR A 224 -24.31 7.56 -21.46
N LEU A 225 -23.92 8.83 -21.59
CA LEU A 225 -22.88 9.46 -20.77
C LEU A 225 -23.33 9.68 -19.31
N ILE A 226 -24.60 10.03 -19.10
CA ILE A 226 -25.20 10.16 -17.76
C ILE A 226 -25.32 8.78 -17.12
N ILE A 227 -25.85 7.80 -17.87
CA ILE A 227 -25.98 6.41 -17.40
C ILE A 227 -24.62 5.84 -17.00
N TYR A 228 -23.60 6.03 -17.84
CA TYR A 228 -22.24 5.60 -17.56
C TYR A 228 -21.67 6.27 -16.30
N SER A 229 -21.81 7.59 -16.17
CA SER A 229 -21.32 8.32 -15.00
C SER A 229 -21.99 7.88 -13.71
N ASN A 230 -23.31 7.66 -13.74
CA ASN A 230 -24.05 7.12 -12.60
C ASN A 230 -23.60 5.69 -12.27
N GLY A 231 -23.45 4.83 -13.28
CA GLY A 231 -22.93 3.47 -13.10
C GLY A 231 -21.53 3.46 -12.47
N MET A 232 -20.62 4.31 -12.95
CA MET A 232 -19.27 4.44 -12.41
C MET A 232 -19.24 5.03 -11.00
N ASN A 233 -20.15 5.95 -10.67
CA ASN A 233 -20.32 6.46 -9.32
C ASN A 233 -20.79 5.36 -8.35
N GLU A 234 -21.80 4.57 -8.75
CA GLU A 234 -22.27 3.43 -7.96
C GLU A 234 -21.17 2.36 -7.82
N LEU A 235 -20.38 2.11 -8.87
CA LEU A 235 -19.25 1.18 -8.85
C LEU A 235 -18.19 1.63 -7.83
N LYS A 236 -17.80 2.92 -7.85
CA LYS A 236 -16.82 3.48 -6.91
C LYS A 236 -17.32 3.54 -5.47
N THR A 237 -18.63 3.70 -5.27
CA THR A 237 -19.23 3.75 -3.93
C THR A 237 -19.56 2.37 -3.37
N GLY A 238 -19.28 1.29 -4.11
CA GLY A 238 -19.46 -0.09 -3.67
C GLY A 238 -20.86 -0.68 -3.94
N ASN A 239 -21.74 0.04 -4.63
CA ASN A 239 -23.09 -0.40 -4.96
C ASN A 239 -23.11 -1.21 -6.27
N TYR A 240 -22.40 -2.33 -6.30
CA TYR A 240 -22.09 -3.06 -7.53
C TYR A 240 -23.33 -3.49 -8.32
N LYS A 241 -24.37 -4.01 -7.66
CA LYS A 241 -25.62 -4.38 -8.33
C LYS A 241 -26.28 -3.19 -9.06
N LYS A 242 -26.35 -2.03 -8.40
CA LYS A 242 -26.90 -0.82 -9.01
C LYS A 242 -26.04 -0.32 -10.17
N ALA A 243 -24.72 -0.43 -10.05
CA ALA A 243 -23.80 -0.11 -11.14
C ALA A 243 -24.12 -0.96 -12.39
N ARG A 244 -24.33 -2.28 -12.24
CA ARG A 244 -24.76 -3.16 -13.34
C ARG A 244 -26.10 -2.74 -13.93
N ASP A 245 -27.08 -2.43 -13.08
CA ASP A 245 -28.40 -1.96 -13.54
C ASP A 245 -28.31 -0.69 -14.39
N PHE A 246 -27.34 0.20 -14.10
CA PHE A 246 -27.03 1.34 -14.95
C PHE A 246 -26.35 0.92 -16.25
N PHE A 247 -25.26 0.16 -16.20
CA PHE A 247 -24.55 -0.25 -17.43
C PHE A 247 -25.44 -1.04 -18.40
N LEU A 248 -26.34 -1.88 -17.91
CA LEU A 248 -27.30 -2.62 -18.74
C LEU A 248 -28.25 -1.71 -19.53
N LYS A 249 -28.53 -0.48 -19.05
CA LYS A 249 -29.37 0.52 -19.73
C LYS A 249 -28.62 1.29 -20.83
N MET A 250 -27.32 1.09 -21.01
CA MET A 250 -26.59 1.67 -22.15
C MET A 250 -26.96 0.89 -23.41
N TYR A 251 -27.61 1.57 -24.37
CA TYR A 251 -28.08 0.98 -25.64
C TYR A 251 -27.21 1.34 -26.85
N ASP A 252 -26.25 2.24 -26.68
CA ASP A 252 -25.36 2.66 -27.76
C ASP A 252 -24.31 1.58 -28.06
N PRO A 253 -24.34 0.94 -29.25
CA PRO A 253 -23.44 -0.17 -29.58
C PRO A 253 -21.96 0.22 -29.58
N SER A 254 -21.64 1.51 -29.74
CA SER A 254 -20.25 1.99 -29.70
C SER A 254 -19.59 1.78 -28.33
N TYR A 255 -20.39 1.60 -27.28
CA TYR A 255 -19.93 1.36 -25.91
C TYR A 255 -20.07 -0.10 -25.46
N ASP A 256 -20.46 -1.04 -26.32
CA ASP A 256 -20.75 -2.41 -25.89
C ASP A 256 -19.56 -3.10 -25.22
N ARG A 257 -18.32 -2.84 -25.68
CA ARG A 257 -17.09 -3.37 -25.06
C ARG A 257 -16.88 -2.80 -23.65
N GLU A 258 -16.83 -1.47 -23.55
CA GLU A 258 -16.68 -0.75 -22.27
C GLU A 258 -17.78 -1.13 -21.28
N LYS A 259 -19.04 -1.14 -21.71
CA LYS A 259 -20.20 -1.60 -20.92
C LYS A 259 -19.98 -3.01 -20.38
N THR A 260 -19.63 -3.97 -21.25
CA THR A 260 -19.44 -5.37 -20.85
C THR A 260 -18.28 -5.50 -19.87
N PHE A 261 -17.17 -4.79 -20.12
CA PHE A 261 -16.04 -4.72 -19.22
C PHE A 261 -16.42 -4.19 -17.82
N ARG A 262 -17.19 -3.11 -17.74
CA ARG A 262 -17.66 -2.57 -16.44
C ARG A 262 -18.62 -3.50 -15.70
N ILE A 263 -19.43 -4.27 -16.43
CA ILE A 263 -20.26 -5.32 -15.83
C ILE A 263 -19.37 -6.43 -15.24
N ILE A 264 -18.32 -6.85 -15.93
CA ILE A 264 -17.32 -7.81 -15.42
C ILE A 264 -16.65 -7.27 -14.16
N GLU A 265 -16.12 -6.05 -14.20
CA GLU A 265 -15.52 -5.40 -13.02
C GLU A 265 -16.49 -5.36 -11.85
N SER A 266 -17.76 -5.04 -12.11
CA SER A 266 -18.79 -5.00 -11.07
C SER A 266 -19.02 -6.38 -10.43
N TYR A 267 -19.10 -7.46 -11.21
CA TYR A 267 -19.23 -8.80 -10.64
C TYR A 267 -17.99 -9.22 -9.85
N PHE A 268 -16.80 -8.82 -10.33
CA PHE A 268 -15.55 -9.07 -9.64
C PHE A 268 -15.52 -8.41 -8.27
N TYR A 269 -15.83 -7.11 -8.19
CA TYR A 269 -15.84 -6.38 -6.92
C TYR A 269 -16.97 -6.83 -5.96
N ASP A 270 -18.06 -7.39 -6.51
CA ASP A 270 -19.14 -8.06 -5.77
C ASP A 270 -18.77 -9.49 -5.32
N ASN A 271 -17.52 -9.90 -5.52
CA ASN A 271 -16.98 -11.22 -5.19
C ASN A 271 -17.71 -12.41 -5.86
N ASN A 272 -18.35 -12.17 -7.01
CA ASN A 272 -19.06 -13.21 -7.76
C ASN A 272 -18.13 -13.84 -8.82
N ILE A 273 -17.19 -14.66 -8.34
CA ILE A 273 -16.06 -15.16 -9.14
C ILE A 273 -16.49 -16.00 -10.34
N SER A 274 -17.46 -16.90 -10.18
CA SER A 274 -17.92 -17.78 -11.27
C SER A 274 -18.53 -16.98 -12.42
N VAL A 275 -19.43 -16.05 -12.10
CA VAL A 275 -20.08 -15.17 -13.09
C VAL A 275 -19.06 -14.24 -13.75
N THR A 276 -18.08 -13.75 -12.98
CA THR A 276 -16.99 -12.92 -13.53
C THR A 276 -16.24 -13.68 -14.63
N VAL A 277 -15.77 -14.90 -14.35
CA VAL A 277 -15.02 -15.71 -15.31
C VAL A 277 -15.86 -16.08 -16.53
N GLU A 278 -17.14 -16.42 -16.34
CA GLU A 278 -18.07 -16.67 -17.44
C GLU A 278 -18.19 -15.46 -18.37
N ASN A 279 -18.38 -14.26 -17.82
CA ASN A 279 -18.50 -13.03 -18.59
C ASN A 279 -17.17 -12.66 -19.29
N ILE A 280 -16.02 -12.93 -18.68
CA ILE A 280 -14.70 -12.77 -19.34
C ILE A 280 -14.60 -13.68 -20.57
N ASN A 281 -14.99 -14.95 -20.44
CA ASN A 281 -14.97 -15.90 -21.55
C ASN A 281 -15.93 -15.49 -22.67
N GLN A 282 -17.14 -15.04 -22.30
CA GLN A 282 -18.10 -14.50 -23.25
C GLN A 282 -17.54 -13.27 -23.97
N PHE A 283 -16.93 -12.31 -23.25
CA PHE A 283 -16.30 -11.14 -23.85
C PHE A 283 -15.25 -11.53 -24.90
N ARG A 284 -14.37 -12.47 -24.58
CA ARG A 284 -13.32 -12.95 -25.52
C ARG A 284 -13.91 -13.69 -26.72
N SER A 285 -15.03 -14.38 -26.56
CA SER A 285 -15.71 -15.06 -27.68
C SER A 285 -16.30 -14.07 -28.69
N ILE A 286 -16.82 -12.94 -28.19
CA ILE A 286 -17.42 -11.87 -29.01
C ILE A 286 -16.34 -10.96 -29.60
N TYR A 287 -15.29 -10.67 -28.83
CA TYR A 287 -14.21 -9.74 -29.17
C TYR A 287 -12.81 -10.39 -29.12
N PRO A 288 -12.52 -11.39 -29.98
CA PRO A 288 -11.29 -12.22 -29.87
C PRO A 288 -9.97 -11.49 -30.20
N LYS A 289 -10.04 -10.30 -30.82
CA LYS A 289 -8.86 -9.48 -31.19
C LYS A 289 -8.86 -8.12 -30.48
N ASP A 290 -9.52 -8.05 -29.33
CA ASP A 290 -9.59 -6.81 -28.56
C ASP A 290 -8.24 -6.51 -27.87
N ASN A 291 -7.64 -5.38 -28.24
CA ASN A 291 -6.37 -4.93 -27.69
C ASN A 291 -6.54 -3.98 -26.49
N GLU A 292 -7.76 -3.53 -26.21
CA GLU A 292 -8.05 -2.50 -25.22
C GLU A 292 -8.25 -3.11 -23.82
N TYR A 293 -9.06 -4.17 -23.73
CA TYR A 293 -9.41 -4.84 -22.48
C TYR A 293 -8.69 -6.18 -22.27
N GLY A 294 -7.81 -6.60 -23.19
CA GLY A 294 -7.07 -7.85 -23.08
C GLY A 294 -6.28 -8.00 -21.77
N GLU A 295 -5.39 -7.04 -21.46
CA GLU A 295 -4.61 -7.05 -20.21
C GLU A 295 -5.47 -6.76 -18.96
N PRO A 296 -6.41 -5.77 -18.95
CA PRO A 296 -7.34 -5.59 -17.84
C PRO A 296 -8.16 -6.84 -17.47
N LEU A 297 -8.70 -7.55 -18.47
CA LEU A 297 -9.43 -8.80 -18.24
C LEU A 297 -8.52 -9.92 -17.73
N LEU A 298 -7.27 -9.99 -18.22
CA LEU A 298 -6.27 -10.94 -17.72
C LEU A 298 -5.94 -10.68 -16.24
N ILE A 299 -5.86 -9.41 -15.81
CA ILE A 299 -5.67 -9.04 -14.40
C ILE A 299 -6.84 -9.52 -13.54
N ILE A 300 -8.08 -9.23 -13.95
CA ILE A 300 -9.29 -9.65 -13.22
C ILE A 300 -9.33 -11.18 -13.10
N GLU A 301 -9.09 -11.89 -14.21
CA GLU A 301 -9.06 -13.36 -14.22
C GLU A 301 -7.97 -13.93 -13.32
N ALA A 302 -6.76 -13.35 -13.35
CA ALA A 302 -5.66 -13.75 -12.47
C ALA A 302 -6.01 -13.55 -10.99
N MET A 303 -6.67 -12.44 -10.66
CA MET A 303 -7.17 -12.19 -9.31
C MET A 303 -8.28 -13.18 -8.91
N CYS A 304 -9.20 -13.52 -9.81
CA CYS A 304 -10.21 -14.56 -9.59
C CYS A 304 -9.57 -15.91 -9.27
N ASN A 305 -8.56 -16.32 -10.04
CA ASN A 305 -7.83 -17.56 -9.79
C ASN A 305 -7.06 -17.52 -8.47
N TYR A 306 -6.45 -16.39 -8.13
CA TYR A 306 -5.78 -16.19 -6.84
C TYR A 306 -6.76 -16.33 -5.66
N ILE A 307 -7.91 -15.65 -5.72
CA ILE A 307 -8.95 -15.71 -4.69
C ILE A 307 -9.51 -17.14 -4.55
N SER A 308 -9.61 -17.87 -5.66
CA SER A 308 -10.08 -19.26 -5.69
C SER A 308 -9.04 -20.28 -5.23
N GLY A 309 -7.80 -19.87 -4.94
CA GLY A 309 -6.70 -20.76 -4.57
C GLY A 309 -6.04 -21.49 -5.75
N ASN A 310 -6.39 -21.15 -6.99
CA ASN A 310 -5.78 -21.70 -8.21
C ASN A 310 -4.43 -21.03 -8.50
N TYR A 311 -3.48 -21.20 -7.59
CA TYR A 311 -2.22 -20.45 -7.59
C TYR A 311 -1.35 -20.67 -8.82
N GLU A 312 -1.29 -21.89 -9.35
CA GLU A 312 -0.51 -22.20 -10.55
C GLU A 312 -0.97 -21.38 -11.77
N LEU A 313 -2.30 -21.32 -11.99
CA LEU A 313 -2.87 -20.57 -13.10
C LEU A 313 -2.73 -19.06 -12.87
N ALA A 314 -3.02 -18.59 -11.66
CA ALA A 314 -2.87 -17.19 -11.29
C ALA A 314 -1.41 -16.72 -11.47
N GLN A 315 -0.43 -17.53 -11.06
CA GLN A 315 0.99 -17.25 -11.21
C GLN A 315 1.37 -17.09 -12.68
N LYS A 316 0.92 -18.02 -13.54
CA LYS A 316 1.17 -17.96 -14.99
C LYS A 316 0.58 -16.69 -15.60
N GLN A 317 -0.62 -16.29 -15.19
CA GLN A 317 -1.30 -15.09 -15.69
C GLN A 317 -0.64 -13.81 -15.19
N PHE A 318 -0.34 -13.69 -13.88
CA PHE A 318 0.37 -12.54 -13.33
C PHE A 318 1.78 -12.37 -13.91
N SER A 319 2.46 -13.46 -14.27
CA SER A 319 3.78 -13.40 -14.90
C SER A 319 3.75 -12.83 -16.33
N GLN A 320 2.59 -12.87 -17.00
CA GLN A 320 2.41 -12.29 -18.35
C GLN A 320 2.16 -10.78 -18.30
N ILE A 321 1.66 -10.27 -17.18
CA ILE A 321 1.32 -8.86 -16.98
C ILE A 321 2.60 -8.08 -16.70
N LYS A 322 3.05 -7.29 -17.68
CA LYS A 322 4.29 -6.50 -17.59
C LYS A 322 4.04 -5.04 -17.20
N SER A 323 2.90 -4.48 -17.59
CA SER A 323 2.61 -3.05 -17.46
C SER A 323 2.14 -2.68 -16.05
N ASN A 324 1.49 -3.61 -15.34
CA ASN A 324 0.88 -3.34 -14.05
C ASN A 324 1.77 -3.81 -12.88
N ASN A 325 2.34 -2.85 -12.14
CA ASN A 325 3.18 -3.16 -10.98
C ASN A 325 2.42 -3.95 -9.90
N ASN A 326 1.10 -3.76 -9.75
CA ASN A 326 0.29 -4.48 -8.75
C ASN A 326 0.25 -6.00 -9.00
N ALA A 327 0.43 -6.45 -10.24
CA ALA A 327 0.54 -7.89 -10.54
C ALA A 327 1.72 -8.54 -9.79
N LYS A 328 2.82 -7.79 -9.60
CA LYS A 328 3.98 -8.28 -8.83
C LYS A 328 3.67 -8.49 -7.35
N PHE A 329 2.81 -7.65 -6.76
CA PHE A 329 2.38 -7.85 -5.39
C PHE A 329 1.67 -9.19 -5.23
N TYR A 330 0.68 -9.49 -6.08
CA TYR A 330 -0.05 -10.76 -6.01
C TYR A 330 0.84 -11.96 -6.36
N LEU A 331 1.79 -11.81 -7.29
CA LEU A 331 2.78 -12.83 -7.56
C LEU A 331 3.64 -13.15 -6.32
N ALA A 332 4.02 -12.13 -5.55
CA ALA A 332 4.74 -12.31 -4.30
C ALA A 332 3.89 -12.99 -3.22
N GLU A 333 2.59 -12.64 -3.11
CA GLU A 333 1.64 -13.33 -2.21
C GLU A 333 1.51 -14.82 -2.57
N ILE A 334 1.46 -15.16 -3.86
CA ILE A 334 1.45 -16.55 -4.33
C ILE A 334 2.73 -17.27 -3.92
N TYR A 335 3.91 -16.68 -4.17
CA TYR A 335 5.17 -17.28 -3.74
C TYR A 335 5.23 -17.48 -2.23
N TYR A 336 4.69 -16.56 -1.45
CA TYR A 336 4.59 -16.70 0.00
C TYR A 336 3.67 -17.86 0.40
N ALA A 337 2.49 -17.99 -0.23
CA ALA A 337 1.55 -19.08 0.00
C ALA A 337 2.16 -20.45 -0.35
N GLU A 338 2.96 -20.52 -1.41
CA GLU A 338 3.73 -21.71 -1.82
C GLU A 338 4.97 -21.96 -0.95
N LYS A 339 5.21 -21.14 0.08
CA LYS A 339 6.39 -21.19 0.98
C LYS A 339 7.72 -20.95 0.26
N LYS A 340 7.70 -20.39 -0.94
CA LYS A 340 8.89 -19.99 -1.71
C LYS A 340 9.37 -18.61 -1.25
N TYR A 341 9.80 -18.53 0.02
CA TYR A 341 10.03 -17.26 0.71
C TYR A 341 11.07 -16.37 0.03
N SER A 342 12.18 -16.91 -0.48
CA SER A 342 13.21 -16.10 -1.16
C SER A 342 12.68 -15.46 -2.46
N GLN A 343 11.84 -16.16 -3.22
CA GLN A 343 11.19 -15.62 -4.42
C GLN A 343 10.15 -14.55 -4.05
N ALA A 344 9.37 -14.79 -3.00
CA ALA A 344 8.43 -13.81 -2.46
C ALA A 344 9.17 -12.52 -2.06
N GLN A 345 10.28 -12.62 -1.32
CA GLN A 345 11.09 -11.48 -0.89
C GLN A 345 11.54 -10.61 -2.07
N SER A 346 12.24 -11.20 -3.06
CA SER A 346 12.71 -10.47 -4.24
C SER A 346 11.57 -9.83 -5.05
N THR A 347 10.42 -10.48 -5.11
CA THR A 347 9.24 -9.99 -5.83
C THR A 347 8.57 -8.82 -5.10
N TYR A 348 8.41 -8.91 -3.77
CA TYR A 348 7.94 -7.78 -2.95
C TYR A 348 8.88 -6.59 -3.03
N GLU A 349 10.19 -6.79 -2.93
CA GLU A 349 11.18 -5.72 -3.06
C GLU A 349 11.09 -5.04 -4.43
N SER A 350 10.96 -5.81 -5.51
CA SER A 350 10.74 -5.24 -6.84
C SER A 350 9.45 -4.42 -6.92
N PHE A 351 8.39 -4.81 -6.23
CA PHE A 351 7.14 -4.04 -6.19
C PHE A 351 7.34 -2.74 -5.40
N ILE A 352 7.90 -2.83 -4.18
CA ILE A 352 8.12 -1.71 -3.26
C ILE A 352 8.95 -0.61 -3.91
N ASN A 353 10.04 -0.97 -4.61
CA ASN A 353 10.95 -0.01 -5.26
C ASN A 353 10.29 0.85 -6.35
N LYS A 354 9.14 0.44 -6.89
CA LYS A 354 8.41 1.14 -7.96
C LYS A 354 7.06 1.69 -7.50
N SER A 355 6.71 1.51 -6.24
CA SER A 355 5.38 1.83 -5.71
C SER A 355 5.35 3.14 -4.94
N ASN A 356 4.19 3.80 -4.95
CA ASN A 356 3.95 4.97 -4.11
C ASN A 356 3.87 4.54 -2.64
N VAL A 357 4.72 5.13 -1.79
CA VAL A 357 4.85 4.87 -0.35
C VAL A 357 3.53 5.05 0.41
N ASN A 358 2.63 5.89 -0.10
CA ASN A 358 1.33 6.16 0.53
C ASN A 358 0.21 5.19 0.09
N SER A 359 0.49 4.23 -0.79
CA SER A 359 -0.52 3.27 -1.23
C SER A 359 -0.75 2.14 -0.22
N ASP A 360 -1.98 1.65 -0.13
CA ASP A 360 -2.37 0.55 0.77
C ASP A 360 -1.61 -0.74 0.44
N LEU A 361 -1.38 -1.00 -0.85
CA LEU A 361 -0.58 -2.13 -1.32
C LEU A 361 0.90 -2.02 -0.94
N TYR A 362 1.46 -0.81 -0.87
CA TYR A 362 2.85 -0.62 -0.43
C TYR A 362 3.03 -1.10 1.02
N GLN A 363 2.10 -0.75 1.91
CA GLN A 363 2.14 -1.20 3.32
C GLN A 363 1.95 -2.71 3.43
N LYS A 364 1.01 -3.29 2.66
CA LYS A 364 0.80 -4.75 2.58
C LYS A 364 2.04 -5.47 2.05
N ALA A 365 2.73 -4.90 1.07
CA ALA A 365 3.95 -5.48 0.51
C ALA A 365 5.11 -5.48 1.51
N ILE A 366 5.32 -4.39 2.26
CA ILE A 366 6.34 -4.39 3.33
C ILE A 366 6.00 -5.44 4.39
N TYR A 367 4.72 -5.58 4.74
CA TYR A 367 4.27 -6.59 5.69
C TYR A 367 4.49 -8.02 5.17
N GLY A 368 4.15 -8.31 3.91
CA GLY A 368 4.40 -9.59 3.25
C GLY A 368 5.90 -9.91 3.13
N LEU A 369 6.73 -8.91 2.82
CA LEU A 369 8.18 -9.04 2.81
C LEU A 369 8.73 -9.41 4.19
N ALA A 370 8.29 -8.70 5.24
CA ALA A 370 8.72 -8.96 6.62
C ALA A 370 8.30 -10.37 7.09
N TRP A 371 7.10 -10.81 6.72
CA TRP A 371 6.64 -12.18 6.98
C TRP A 371 7.44 -13.23 6.22
N SER A 372 7.74 -12.98 4.95
CA SER A 372 8.58 -13.88 4.14
C SER A 372 9.95 -14.04 4.77
N GLN A 373 10.58 -12.95 5.19
CA GLN A 373 11.86 -12.95 5.90
C GLN A 373 11.78 -13.68 7.25
N PHE A 374 10.71 -13.45 8.02
CA PHE A 374 10.50 -14.10 9.31
C PHE A 374 10.39 -15.62 9.17
N LYS A 375 9.63 -16.08 8.16
CA LYS A 375 9.45 -17.52 7.89
C LYS A 375 10.71 -18.18 7.33
N ASP A 376 11.54 -17.42 6.64
CA ASP A 376 12.84 -17.84 6.14
C ASP A 376 13.96 -17.78 7.20
N GLY A 377 13.63 -17.42 8.45
CA GLY A 377 14.58 -17.33 9.57
C GLY A 377 15.44 -16.07 9.58
N GLN A 378 15.22 -15.12 8.67
CA GLN A 378 15.95 -13.86 8.57
C GLN A 378 15.40 -12.81 9.55
N TYR A 379 15.49 -13.09 10.85
CA TYR A 379 14.81 -12.31 11.89
C TYR A 379 15.29 -10.85 12.01
N VAL A 380 16.56 -10.55 11.69
CA VAL A 380 17.07 -9.17 11.69
C VAL A 380 16.39 -8.32 10.61
N ALA A 381 16.31 -8.85 9.39
CA ALA A 381 15.66 -8.18 8.26
C ALA A 381 14.15 -8.05 8.50
N ALA A 382 13.52 -9.12 8.96
CA ALA A 382 12.10 -9.14 9.31
C ALA A 382 11.77 -8.06 10.34
N LYS A 383 12.52 -7.99 11.45
CA LYS A 383 12.36 -6.97 12.49
C LYS A 383 12.47 -5.55 11.94
N SER A 384 13.45 -5.30 11.06
CA SER A 384 13.62 -4.00 10.41
C SER A 384 12.41 -3.61 9.58
N ASN A 385 11.90 -4.52 8.73
CA ASN A 385 10.74 -4.24 7.88
C ASN A 385 9.43 -4.12 8.66
N PHE A 386 9.20 -4.93 9.71
CA PHE A 386 8.07 -4.73 10.61
C PHE A 386 8.13 -3.38 11.32
N SER A 387 9.33 -2.91 11.70
CA SER A 387 9.51 -1.63 12.36
C SER A 387 9.22 -0.44 11.44
N LYS A 388 9.50 -0.55 10.13
CA LYS A 388 9.11 0.47 9.14
C LYS A 388 7.59 0.69 9.14
N LEU A 389 6.79 -0.35 9.31
CA LEU A 389 5.32 -0.26 9.35
C LEU A 389 4.77 0.51 10.56
N ILE A 390 5.57 0.69 11.61
CA ILE A 390 5.24 1.51 12.77
C ILE A 390 5.53 2.99 12.50
N SER A 391 6.57 3.27 11.71
CA SER A 391 7.01 4.64 11.40
C SER A 391 6.17 5.34 10.32
N ILE A 392 5.51 4.56 9.46
CA ILE A 392 4.58 5.08 8.45
C ILE A 392 3.23 5.32 9.13
N ASP A 393 2.52 6.39 8.76
CA ASP A 393 1.13 6.60 9.16
C ASP A 393 0.25 5.49 8.58
N ASN A 394 0.16 4.40 9.33
CA ASN A 394 -0.48 3.17 8.91
C ASN A 394 -1.97 3.25 9.27
N LYS A 395 -2.80 3.39 8.23
CA LYS A 395 -4.26 3.40 8.39
C LYS A 395 -4.80 2.04 8.81
N ASN A 396 -4.05 0.95 8.57
CA ASN A 396 -4.42 -0.41 8.89
C ASN A 396 -3.87 -0.82 10.28
N LYS A 397 -4.75 -0.75 11.27
CA LYS A 397 -4.44 -1.14 12.66
C LYS A 397 -4.03 -2.60 12.80
N ASP A 398 -4.59 -3.51 12.00
CA ASP A 398 -4.25 -4.94 12.07
C ASP A 398 -2.79 -5.17 11.70
N ILE A 399 -2.33 -4.55 10.61
CA ILE A 399 -0.93 -4.62 10.17
C ILE A 399 -0.02 -4.07 11.27
N LEU A 400 -0.37 -2.91 11.84
CA LEU A 400 0.42 -2.27 12.89
C LEU A 400 0.57 -3.15 14.13
N LEU A 401 -0.55 -3.65 14.68
CA LEU A 401 -0.55 -4.41 15.92
C LEU A 401 0.10 -5.78 15.76
N ASN A 402 -0.14 -6.47 14.64
CA ASN A 402 0.55 -7.73 14.34
C ASN A 402 2.06 -7.53 14.18
N SER A 403 2.48 -6.44 13.54
CA SER A 403 3.91 -6.10 13.38
C SER A 403 4.61 -5.91 14.72
N LEU A 404 3.96 -5.30 15.71
CA LEU A 404 4.52 -5.12 17.06
C LEU A 404 4.84 -6.45 17.75
N VAL A 405 3.92 -7.41 17.68
CA VAL A 405 4.16 -8.76 18.25
C VAL A 405 5.25 -9.48 17.46
N LYS A 406 5.27 -9.35 16.13
CA LYS A 406 6.30 -9.98 15.27
C LYS A 406 7.70 -9.41 15.47
N ILE A 407 7.83 -8.14 15.87
CA ILE A 407 9.11 -7.56 16.30
C ILE A 407 9.62 -8.29 17.55
N GLY A 408 8.76 -8.44 18.57
CA GLY A 408 9.08 -9.23 19.76
C GLY A 408 9.43 -10.68 19.44
N ASP A 409 8.66 -11.33 18.55
CA ASP A 409 8.95 -12.69 18.07
C ASP A 409 10.32 -12.76 17.39
N SER A 410 10.67 -11.76 16.57
CA SER A 410 11.95 -11.72 15.86
C SER A 410 13.11 -11.62 16.86
N SER A 411 13.02 -10.73 17.85
CA SER A 411 14.02 -10.60 18.92
C SER A 411 14.09 -11.84 19.81
N TYR A 412 12.97 -12.53 20.06
CA TYR A 412 12.96 -13.78 20.81
C TYR A 412 13.75 -14.88 20.07
N ASN A 413 13.52 -15.02 18.76
CA ASN A 413 14.24 -16.00 17.93
C ASN A 413 15.73 -15.65 17.73
N LEU A 414 16.10 -14.38 17.87
CA LEU A 414 17.49 -13.93 17.92
C LEU A 414 18.16 -14.15 19.29
N HIS A 415 17.45 -14.73 20.26
CA HIS A 415 17.89 -14.92 21.64
C HIS A 415 18.25 -13.62 22.39
N THR A 416 17.84 -12.45 21.88
CA THR A 416 18.00 -11.15 22.54
C THR A 416 16.84 -10.92 23.51
N TYR A 417 16.76 -11.74 24.56
CA TYR A 417 15.58 -11.81 25.44
C TYR A 417 15.23 -10.49 26.14
N LYS A 418 16.21 -9.66 26.49
CA LYS A 418 15.97 -8.34 27.10
C LYS A 418 15.28 -7.37 26.13
N ASP A 419 15.65 -7.41 24.85
CA ASP A 419 15.03 -6.56 23.83
C ASP A 419 13.64 -7.09 23.47
N ALA A 420 13.52 -8.41 23.31
CA ALA A 420 12.22 -9.06 23.11
C ALA A 420 11.23 -8.71 24.22
N LEU A 421 11.68 -8.70 25.49
CA LEU A 421 10.85 -8.32 26.63
C LEU A 421 10.28 -6.91 26.47
N LYS A 422 11.14 -5.92 26.19
CA LYS A 422 10.72 -4.52 25.99
C LYS A 422 9.74 -4.39 24.84
N GLU A 423 9.98 -5.10 23.74
CA GLU A 423 9.14 -5.06 22.54
C GLU A 423 7.78 -5.69 22.76
N TYR A 424 7.70 -6.85 23.43
CA TYR A 424 6.41 -7.43 23.79
C TYR A 424 5.67 -6.58 24.82
N GLN A 425 6.34 -6.01 25.82
CA GLN A 425 5.69 -5.09 26.76
C GLN A 425 5.11 -3.87 26.06
N PHE A 426 5.83 -3.32 25.09
CA PHE A 426 5.30 -2.26 24.24
C PHE A 426 4.08 -2.73 23.44
N ALA A 427 4.12 -3.92 22.83
CA ALA A 427 2.98 -4.51 22.14
C ALA A 427 1.76 -4.69 23.07
N VAL A 428 1.96 -5.24 24.28
CA VAL A 428 0.94 -5.39 25.32
C VAL A 428 0.30 -4.04 25.65
N SER A 429 1.09 -2.98 25.82
CA SER A 429 0.58 -1.63 26.12
C SER A 429 -0.33 -1.07 25.01
N LYS A 430 -0.02 -1.35 23.74
CA LYS A 430 -0.83 -0.90 22.59
C LYS A 430 -2.08 -1.74 22.41
N LEU A 431 -1.99 -3.04 22.68
CA LEU A 431 -3.09 -3.99 22.57
C LEU A 431 -4.11 -3.83 23.70
N LEU A 432 -3.67 -3.47 24.91
CA LEU A 432 -4.55 -3.26 26.06
C LEU A 432 -5.63 -2.20 25.80
N ILE A 433 -5.30 -1.15 25.03
CA ILE A 433 -6.23 -0.08 24.65
C ILE A 433 -7.38 -0.61 23.78
N GLN A 434 -7.18 -1.73 23.07
CA GLN A 434 -8.11 -2.31 22.09
C GLN A 434 -8.37 -3.80 22.36
N LYS A 435 -8.34 -4.18 23.64
CA LYS A 435 -8.26 -5.56 24.08
C LYS A 435 -9.35 -6.47 23.52
N ASP A 436 -10.57 -5.96 23.35
CA ASP A 436 -11.71 -6.78 22.88
C ASP A 436 -11.56 -7.16 21.41
N ALA A 437 -11.10 -6.24 20.56
CA ALA A 437 -10.88 -6.49 19.13
C ALA A 437 -9.66 -7.36 18.84
N TYR A 438 -8.65 -7.35 19.72
CA TYR A 438 -7.37 -8.05 19.53
C TYR A 438 -7.03 -9.02 20.67
N SER A 439 -8.06 -9.63 21.25
CA SER A 439 -7.95 -10.45 22.45
C SER A 439 -6.90 -11.57 22.30
N GLN A 440 -6.87 -12.26 21.17
CA GLN A 440 -5.90 -13.34 20.94
C GLN A 440 -4.46 -12.84 20.82
N LEU A 441 -4.25 -11.72 20.14
CA LEU A 441 -2.93 -11.12 19.96
C LEU A 441 -2.40 -10.59 21.31
N TYR A 442 -3.29 -10.00 22.11
CA TYR A 442 -3.00 -9.58 23.48
C TYR A 442 -2.61 -10.75 24.39
N LYS A 443 -3.40 -11.84 24.39
CA LYS A 443 -3.10 -13.08 25.12
C LYS A 443 -1.72 -13.63 24.74
N THR A 444 -1.44 -13.71 23.43
CA THR A 444 -0.15 -14.17 22.89
C THR A 444 1.01 -13.32 23.41
N ALA A 445 0.88 -11.99 23.37
CA ALA A 445 1.92 -11.08 23.82
C ALA A 445 2.20 -11.22 25.33
N ILE A 446 1.16 -11.30 26.17
CA ILE A 446 1.31 -11.52 27.62
C ILE A 446 2.00 -12.84 27.93
N PHE A 447 1.55 -13.92 27.28
CA PHE A 447 2.16 -15.24 27.48
C PHE A 447 3.65 -15.24 27.10
N ASN A 448 4.00 -14.57 26.01
CA ASN A 448 5.41 -14.43 25.60
C ASN A 448 6.23 -13.59 26.60
N VAL A 449 5.66 -12.54 27.20
CA VAL A 449 6.31 -11.79 28.29
C VAL A 449 6.59 -12.71 29.48
N ALA A 450 5.60 -13.48 29.94
CA ALA A 450 5.78 -14.44 31.02
C ALA A 450 6.88 -15.46 30.69
N ARG A 451 6.86 -16.03 29.48
CA ARG A 451 7.85 -16.98 29.00
C ARG A 451 9.27 -16.40 29.02
N ILE A 452 9.43 -15.14 28.62
CA ILE A 452 10.74 -14.46 28.65
C ILE A 452 11.21 -14.21 30.08
N TYR A 453 10.34 -13.76 30.97
CA TYR A 453 10.70 -13.59 32.39
C TYR A 453 11.17 -14.92 33.01
N SER A 454 10.52 -16.04 32.69
CA SER A 454 10.97 -17.37 33.12
C SER A 454 12.37 -17.70 32.58
N LYS A 455 12.64 -17.44 31.30
CA LYS A 455 13.99 -17.61 30.69
C LYS A 455 15.05 -16.71 31.33
N LEU A 456 14.68 -15.50 31.74
CA LEU A 456 15.54 -14.56 32.47
C LEU A 456 15.69 -14.90 33.97
N ARG A 457 15.03 -15.97 34.44
CA ARG A 457 14.99 -16.40 35.84
C ARG A 457 14.29 -15.42 36.78
N GLU A 458 13.49 -14.52 36.24
CA GLU A 458 12.61 -13.61 36.96
C GLU A 458 11.25 -14.28 37.19
N TYR A 459 11.28 -15.41 37.90
CA TYR A 459 10.14 -16.32 38.02
C TYR A 459 8.91 -15.68 38.67
N GLN A 460 9.12 -14.77 39.63
CA GLN A 460 8.01 -14.05 40.29
C GLN A 460 7.21 -13.21 39.28
N LEU A 461 7.91 -12.42 38.45
CA LEU A 461 7.28 -11.61 37.40
C LEU A 461 6.64 -12.50 36.32
N SER A 462 7.29 -13.61 35.98
CA SER A 462 6.70 -14.60 35.07
C SER A 462 5.35 -15.11 35.57
N THR A 463 5.25 -15.49 36.85
CA THR A 463 4.01 -15.92 37.50
C THR A 463 2.95 -14.82 37.53
N GLU A 464 3.31 -13.55 37.76
CA GLU A 464 2.37 -12.43 37.69
C GLU A 464 1.74 -12.28 36.31
N TYR A 465 2.54 -12.36 35.24
CA TYR A 465 2.02 -12.31 33.87
C TYR A 465 1.23 -13.58 33.49
N LEU A 466 1.62 -14.76 33.98
CA LEU A 466 0.82 -15.98 33.83
C LEU A 466 -0.57 -15.85 34.46
N ASN A 467 -0.66 -15.29 35.67
CA ASN A 467 -1.94 -15.02 36.31
C ASN A 467 -2.82 -14.06 35.50
N GLN A 468 -2.22 -13.06 34.86
CA GLN A 468 -2.96 -12.15 33.96
C GLN A 468 -3.44 -12.86 32.69
N TYR A 469 -2.65 -13.77 32.14
CA TYR A 469 -3.01 -14.59 30.97
C TYR A 469 -4.15 -15.56 31.31
N LEU A 470 -4.03 -16.29 32.43
CA LEU A 470 -5.00 -17.28 32.89
C LEU A 470 -6.38 -16.68 33.18
N LYS A 471 -6.46 -15.41 33.60
CA LYS A 471 -7.75 -14.69 33.79
C LYS A 471 -8.53 -14.43 32.50
N GLN A 472 -7.91 -14.65 31.36
CA GLN A 472 -8.46 -14.27 30.06
C GLN A 472 -8.49 -15.43 29.08
N THR A 473 -7.97 -16.59 29.47
CA THR A 473 -7.88 -17.75 28.59
C THR A 473 -8.79 -18.83 29.14
N ASP A 474 -9.60 -19.38 28.24
CA ASP A 474 -10.56 -20.44 28.55
C ASP A 474 -10.21 -21.74 27.80
N ASP A 475 -9.19 -21.69 26.91
CA ASP A 475 -8.76 -22.85 26.15
C ASP A 475 -8.02 -23.85 27.07
N PRO A 476 -8.49 -25.11 27.17
CA PRO A 476 -7.90 -26.12 28.03
C PRO A 476 -6.39 -26.36 27.82
N SER A 477 -5.93 -26.34 26.57
CA SER A 477 -4.53 -26.60 26.21
C SER A 477 -3.64 -25.43 26.63
N ASP A 478 -4.11 -24.20 26.40
CA ASP A 478 -3.44 -22.98 26.81
C ASP A 478 -3.35 -22.86 28.34
N ILE A 479 -4.44 -23.17 29.06
CA ILE A 479 -4.47 -23.21 30.53
C ILE A 479 -3.46 -24.22 31.05
N PHE A 480 -3.48 -25.44 30.50
CA PHE A 480 -2.55 -26.50 30.88
C PHE A 480 -1.09 -26.07 30.70
N THR A 481 -0.77 -25.49 29.55
CA THR A 481 0.59 -25.00 29.23
C THR A 481 1.03 -23.90 30.20
N ALA A 482 0.17 -22.90 30.44
CA ALA A 482 0.46 -21.79 31.34
C ALA A 482 0.63 -22.25 32.79
N LYS A 483 -0.24 -23.14 33.29
CA LYS A 483 -0.14 -23.69 34.65
C LYS A 483 1.08 -24.59 34.83
N THR A 484 1.48 -25.34 33.80
CA THR A 484 2.73 -26.12 33.85
C THR A 484 3.94 -25.21 34.01
N MET A 485 4.01 -24.12 33.23
CA MET A 485 5.08 -23.12 33.38
C MET A 485 5.01 -22.41 34.75
N GLN A 486 3.80 -22.20 35.28
CA GLN A 486 3.60 -21.63 36.61
C GLN A 486 4.11 -22.55 37.73
N ALA A 487 3.84 -23.85 37.64
CA ALA A 487 4.34 -24.84 38.59
C ALA A 487 5.87 -24.89 38.59
N ASP A 488 6.51 -24.94 37.40
CA ASP A 488 7.98 -24.88 37.30
C ASP A 488 8.55 -23.59 37.91
N ASN A 489 7.95 -22.44 37.61
CA ASN A 489 8.35 -21.17 38.24
C ASN A 489 8.26 -21.23 39.78
N TYR A 490 7.18 -21.78 40.34
CA TYR A 490 7.03 -21.93 41.79
C TYR A 490 8.08 -22.86 42.40
N MET A 491 8.39 -23.97 41.73
CA MET A 491 9.48 -24.86 42.17
C MET A 491 10.83 -24.13 42.16
N LYS A 492 11.16 -23.36 41.11
CA LYS A 492 12.40 -22.58 41.06
C LYS A 492 12.47 -21.49 42.13
N LEU A 493 11.33 -20.96 42.56
CA LEU A 493 11.20 -20.03 43.68
C LEU A 493 11.22 -20.71 45.06
N LYS A 494 11.30 -22.05 45.11
CA LYS A 494 11.15 -22.87 46.34
C LYS A 494 9.80 -22.67 47.04
N GLN A 495 8.78 -22.22 46.30
CA GLN A 495 7.40 -22.09 46.77
C GLN A 495 6.67 -23.42 46.54
N ASN A 496 7.14 -24.47 47.21
CA ASN A 496 6.67 -25.83 46.97
C ASN A 496 5.18 -26.02 47.26
N ASP A 497 4.60 -25.29 48.23
CA ASP A 497 3.15 -25.33 48.51
C ASP A 497 2.31 -24.86 47.32
N ASN A 498 2.73 -23.76 46.68
CA ASN A 498 2.08 -23.23 45.48
C ASN A 498 2.24 -24.19 44.30
N ALA A 499 3.43 -24.75 44.12
CA ALA A 499 3.70 -25.73 43.07
C ALA A 499 2.81 -26.98 43.22
N ALA A 500 2.74 -27.56 44.42
CA ALA A 500 1.90 -28.72 44.71
C ALA A 500 0.42 -28.45 44.41
N THR A 501 -0.09 -27.28 44.80
CA THR A 501 -1.47 -26.87 44.55
C THR A 501 -1.78 -26.84 43.04
N VAL A 502 -0.91 -26.21 42.24
CA VAL A 502 -1.10 -26.09 40.79
C VAL A 502 -0.99 -27.46 40.10
N LEU A 503 -0.02 -28.28 40.48
CA LEU A 503 0.19 -29.62 39.91
C LEU A 503 -0.98 -30.56 40.24
N GLN A 504 -1.47 -30.52 41.47
CA GLN A 504 -2.64 -31.29 41.89
C GLN A 504 -3.87 -30.89 41.06
N GLU A 505 -4.11 -29.59 40.88
CA GLU A 505 -5.20 -29.10 40.04
C GLU A 505 -5.05 -29.58 38.59
N LEU A 506 -3.84 -29.54 38.03
CA LEU A 506 -3.56 -30.03 36.68
C LEU A 506 -3.86 -31.52 36.52
N ILE A 507 -3.42 -32.35 37.47
CA ILE A 507 -3.65 -33.81 37.44
C ILE A 507 -5.14 -34.12 37.55
N LEU A 508 -5.84 -33.50 38.51
CA LEU A 508 -7.27 -33.73 38.73
C LEU A 508 -8.11 -33.30 37.53
N THR A 509 -7.77 -32.18 36.90
CA THR A 509 -8.56 -31.59 35.81
C THR A 509 -8.32 -32.29 34.48
N TYR A 510 -7.05 -32.58 34.15
CA TYR A 510 -6.67 -32.99 32.80
C TYR A 510 -6.20 -34.43 32.68
N GLN A 511 -5.84 -35.08 33.79
CA GLN A 511 -5.29 -36.45 33.82
C GLN A 511 -4.22 -36.67 32.73
N PRO A 512 -3.16 -35.84 32.72
CA PRO A 512 -2.20 -35.84 31.62
C PRO A 512 -1.52 -37.20 31.49
N LYS A 513 -1.23 -37.64 30.27
CA LYS A 513 -0.43 -38.86 30.06
C LYS A 513 1.07 -38.67 30.29
N ASN A 514 1.48 -37.45 30.66
CA ASN A 514 2.86 -37.14 30.96
C ASN A 514 3.22 -37.59 32.39
N GLU A 515 4.00 -38.67 32.49
CA GLU A 515 4.53 -39.23 33.74
C GLU A 515 5.20 -38.18 34.64
N ASP A 516 5.93 -37.23 34.05
CA ASP A 516 6.76 -36.28 34.80
C ASP A 516 5.93 -35.42 35.76
N ILE A 517 4.71 -35.05 35.40
CA ILE A 517 3.86 -34.18 36.23
C ILE A 517 3.49 -34.86 37.56
N TYR A 518 3.29 -36.19 37.54
CA TYR A 518 2.96 -36.96 38.73
C TYR A 518 4.16 -37.13 39.65
N ILE A 519 5.32 -37.45 39.07
CA ILE A 519 6.59 -37.52 39.80
C ILE A 519 6.91 -36.18 40.43
N ILE A 520 6.82 -35.09 39.66
CA ILE A 520 7.09 -33.75 40.15
C ILE A 520 6.17 -33.38 41.33
N LEU A 521 4.89 -33.76 41.29
CA LEU A 521 3.98 -33.54 42.44
C LEU A 521 4.45 -34.31 43.68
N ALA A 522 4.78 -35.60 43.52
CA ALA A 522 5.23 -36.44 44.63
C ALA A 522 6.55 -35.94 45.23
N ASP A 523 7.53 -35.59 44.39
CA ASP A 523 8.78 -34.93 44.76
C ASP A 523 8.51 -33.60 45.50
N THR A 524 7.50 -32.83 45.05
CA THR A 524 7.12 -31.58 45.69
C THR A 524 6.58 -31.82 47.10
N TYR A 525 5.74 -32.83 47.32
CA TYR A 525 5.29 -33.22 48.66
C TYR A 525 6.43 -33.70 49.56
N TYR A 526 7.36 -34.47 49.00
CA TYR A 526 8.55 -34.90 49.70
C TYR A 526 9.40 -33.69 50.15
N ASN A 527 9.63 -32.72 49.26
CA ASN A 527 10.36 -31.49 49.56
C ASN A 527 9.64 -30.59 50.60
N LEU A 528 8.31 -30.70 50.71
CA LEU A 528 7.51 -30.08 51.77
C LEU A 528 7.54 -30.84 53.10
N LYS A 529 8.26 -31.97 53.17
CA LYS A 529 8.26 -32.92 54.30
C LYS A 529 6.89 -33.51 54.61
N GLN A 530 5.97 -33.45 53.64
CA GLN A 530 4.66 -34.09 53.72
C GLN A 530 4.79 -35.53 53.23
N TYR A 531 5.62 -36.32 53.92
CA TYR A 531 6.07 -37.63 53.45
C TYR A 531 4.93 -38.60 53.17
N GLN A 532 3.86 -38.59 53.97
CA GLN A 532 2.69 -39.42 53.69
C GLN A 532 2.04 -39.07 52.35
N LYS A 533 1.83 -37.77 52.07
CA LYS A 533 1.28 -37.35 50.77
C LYS A 533 2.21 -37.65 49.60
N ALA A 534 3.53 -37.61 49.84
CA ALA A 534 4.51 -38.01 48.84
C ALA A 534 4.37 -39.50 48.50
N ILE A 535 4.27 -40.36 49.52
CA ILE A 535 4.02 -41.80 49.35
C ILE A 535 2.73 -42.02 48.56
N ASP A 536 1.63 -41.39 48.96
CA ASP A 536 0.33 -41.53 48.30
C ASP A 536 0.43 -41.12 46.82
N ALA A 537 1.09 -39.99 46.52
CA ALA A 537 1.27 -39.50 45.16
C ALA A 537 2.18 -40.41 44.30
N TYR A 538 3.27 -40.95 44.85
CA TYR A 538 4.10 -41.93 44.16
C TYR A 538 3.35 -43.24 43.89
N GLN A 539 2.54 -43.70 44.85
CA GLN A 539 1.71 -44.89 44.66
C GLN A 539 0.65 -44.67 43.59
N ASP A 540 0.04 -43.48 43.54
CA ASP A 540 -0.90 -43.13 42.47
C ASP A 540 -0.21 -43.09 41.11
N TYR A 541 1.01 -42.56 41.02
CA TYR A 541 1.83 -42.68 39.82
C TYR A 541 2.04 -44.15 39.42
N LEU A 542 2.44 -45.03 40.35
CA LEU A 542 2.69 -46.45 40.06
C LEU A 542 1.44 -47.20 39.61
N LYS A 543 0.25 -46.81 40.10
CA LYS A 543 -1.04 -47.37 39.64
C LYS A 543 -1.38 -46.94 38.21
N ILE A 544 -1.08 -45.70 37.85
CA ILE A 544 -1.39 -45.14 36.53
C ILE A 544 -0.37 -45.61 35.48
N PHE A 545 0.90 -45.72 35.87
CA PHE A 545 2.04 -46.00 35.01
C PHE A 545 2.81 -47.23 35.49
N GLU A 546 2.15 -48.40 35.47
CA GLU A 546 2.71 -49.67 35.97
C GLU A 546 4.07 -50.03 35.33
N ASN A 547 4.26 -49.67 34.05
CA ASN A 547 5.50 -49.87 33.30
C ASN A 547 6.11 -48.53 32.83
N GLY A 548 5.90 -47.46 33.60
CA GLY A 548 6.40 -46.12 33.27
C GLY A 548 7.92 -46.02 33.41
N ASN A 549 8.52 -45.04 32.72
CA ASN A 549 9.97 -44.81 32.74
C ASN A 549 10.47 -44.34 34.12
N ARG A 550 9.58 -43.79 34.96
CA ARG A 550 9.91 -43.26 36.29
C ARG A 550 9.50 -44.20 37.44
N VAL A 551 9.25 -45.49 37.17
CA VAL A 551 8.87 -46.49 38.21
C VAL A 551 9.94 -46.63 39.30
N VAL A 552 11.21 -46.70 38.91
CA VAL A 552 12.33 -46.80 39.87
C VAL A 552 12.41 -45.55 40.74
N ASP A 553 12.31 -44.36 40.13
CA ASP A 553 12.31 -43.08 40.84
C ASP A 553 11.17 -42.97 41.86
N ALA A 554 9.96 -43.40 41.47
CA ALA A 554 8.81 -43.39 42.37
C ALA A 554 8.99 -44.34 43.56
N LYS A 555 9.48 -45.57 43.32
CA LYS A 555 9.79 -46.52 44.40
C LYS A 555 10.87 -45.98 45.32
N TYR A 556 11.92 -45.38 44.76
CA TYR A 556 12.97 -44.73 45.53
C TYR A 556 12.43 -43.59 46.40
N GLY A 557 11.56 -42.73 45.84
CA GLY A 557 10.89 -41.67 46.58
C GLY A 557 9.98 -42.17 47.71
N ILE A 558 9.30 -43.31 47.52
CA ILE A 558 8.53 -43.99 48.58
C ILE A 558 9.47 -44.45 49.70
N VAL A 559 10.57 -45.12 49.37
CA VAL A 559 11.54 -45.61 50.37
C VAL A 559 12.13 -44.45 51.17
N GLN A 560 12.52 -43.36 50.51
CA GLN A 560 12.99 -42.16 51.20
C GLN A 560 11.93 -41.58 52.14
N SER A 561 10.70 -41.48 51.67
CA SER A 561 9.59 -40.94 52.46
C SER A 561 9.29 -41.80 53.70
N LEU A 562 9.27 -43.13 53.56
CA LEU A 562 9.09 -44.09 54.66
C LEU A 562 10.23 -44.02 55.67
N PHE A 563 11.47 -43.91 55.18
CA PHE A 563 12.65 -43.73 56.04
C PHE A 563 12.50 -42.48 56.92
N TYR A 564 12.08 -41.34 56.37
CA TYR A 564 11.87 -40.12 57.16
C TYR A 564 10.63 -40.17 58.08
N LEU A 565 9.71 -41.09 57.85
CA LEU A 565 8.60 -41.40 58.77
C LEU A 565 9.01 -42.40 59.87
N ASN A 566 10.24 -42.94 59.82
CA ASN A 566 10.73 -44.04 60.65
C ASN A 566 10.00 -45.38 60.44
N ASP A 567 9.35 -45.56 59.29
CA ASP A 567 8.74 -46.85 58.93
C ASP A 567 9.77 -47.71 58.19
N TYR A 568 10.82 -48.08 58.92
CA TYR A 568 12.00 -48.72 58.33
C TYR A 568 11.70 -50.12 57.79
N GLU A 569 10.80 -50.87 58.40
CA GLU A 569 10.44 -52.21 57.93
C GLU A 569 9.72 -52.17 56.57
N GLU A 570 8.77 -51.27 56.38
CA GLU A 570 8.11 -51.09 55.08
C GLU A 570 9.07 -50.47 54.06
N ALA A 571 9.93 -49.52 54.48
CA ALA A 571 10.97 -48.97 53.61
C ALA A 571 11.90 -50.08 53.07
N LEU A 572 12.31 -51.02 53.92
CA LEU A 572 13.14 -52.16 53.52
C LEU A 572 12.41 -53.10 52.55
N LYS A 573 11.11 -53.31 52.76
CA LYS A 573 10.29 -54.16 51.88
C LYS A 573 10.21 -53.57 50.47
N VAL A 574 9.84 -52.30 50.34
CA VAL A 574 9.76 -51.61 49.04
C VAL A 574 11.14 -51.53 48.37
N ALA A 575 12.20 -51.30 49.13
CA ALA A 575 13.56 -51.28 48.58
C ALA A 575 13.99 -52.63 48.01
N LYS A 576 13.58 -53.76 48.61
CA LYS A 576 13.86 -55.10 48.07
C LYS A 576 13.11 -55.41 46.78
N GLU A 577 11.98 -54.75 46.54
CA GLU A 577 11.19 -54.85 45.30
C GLU A 577 11.74 -53.95 44.18
N THR A 578 12.88 -53.28 44.42
CA THR A 578 13.53 -52.37 43.49
C THR A 578 14.96 -52.83 43.27
N ASP A 579 15.21 -53.54 42.17
CA ASP A 579 16.50 -54.20 41.89
C ASP A 579 17.72 -53.25 41.99
N ASP A 580 17.53 -51.98 41.63
CA ASP A 580 18.58 -50.96 41.66
C ASP A 580 18.90 -50.40 43.07
N MET A 581 18.06 -50.67 44.08
CA MET A 581 18.23 -50.10 45.43
C MET A 581 19.12 -50.92 46.36
N PHE A 582 19.39 -52.19 46.07
CA PHE A 582 20.18 -53.08 46.94
C PHE A 582 21.61 -52.60 47.19
N GLN A 583 22.16 -51.77 46.29
CA GLN A 583 23.51 -51.20 46.40
C GLN A 583 23.49 -49.74 46.87
N SER A 584 22.32 -49.21 47.24
CA SER A 584 22.21 -47.82 47.68
C SER A 584 22.61 -47.67 49.15
N GLN A 585 23.29 -46.58 49.48
CA GLN A 585 23.63 -46.23 50.87
C GLN A 585 22.37 -46.18 51.76
N LEU A 586 21.25 -45.72 51.21
CA LEU A 586 19.97 -45.68 51.90
C LEU A 586 19.49 -47.07 52.34
N TYR A 587 19.74 -48.10 51.54
CA TYR A 587 19.38 -49.48 51.88
C TYR A 587 20.15 -49.98 53.11
N GLU A 588 21.45 -49.69 53.18
CA GLU A 588 22.29 -50.02 54.34
C GLU A 588 21.83 -49.25 55.59
N GLU A 589 21.57 -47.95 55.45
CA GLU A 589 21.07 -47.10 56.54
C GLU A 589 19.73 -47.61 57.12
N ILE A 590 18.80 -48.05 56.26
CA ILE A 590 17.54 -48.66 56.69
C ILE A 590 17.81 -49.92 57.52
N GLN A 591 18.71 -50.79 57.09
CA GLN A 591 19.04 -52.03 57.81
C GLN A 591 19.65 -51.74 59.19
N GLU A 592 20.55 -50.76 59.27
CA GLU A 592 21.15 -50.34 60.54
C GLU A 592 20.11 -49.81 61.53
N LYS A 593 19.16 -48.98 61.05
CA LYS A 593 18.06 -48.46 61.88
C LYS A 593 17.18 -49.56 62.44
N ILE A 594 16.76 -50.53 61.62
CA ILE A 594 15.97 -51.68 62.07
C ILE A 594 16.72 -52.48 63.13
N LYS A 595 18.02 -52.73 62.92
CA LYS A 595 18.85 -53.47 63.88
C LYS A 595 18.91 -52.74 65.22
N PHE A 596 19.13 -51.42 65.18
CA PHE A 596 19.16 -50.58 66.37
C PHE A 596 17.84 -50.59 67.14
N GLU A 597 16.69 -50.52 66.46
CA GLU A 597 15.37 -50.60 67.10
C GLU A 597 15.14 -51.95 67.78
N LYS A 598 15.52 -53.06 67.12
CA LYS A 598 15.41 -54.41 67.70
C LYS A 598 16.33 -54.62 68.91
N GLU A 599 17.49 -53.99 68.93
CA GLU A 599 18.39 -53.99 70.09
C GLU A 599 17.81 -53.16 71.26
N GLN A 600 17.18 -52.01 70.96
CA GLN A 600 16.49 -51.20 71.97
C GLN A 600 15.30 -51.93 72.59
N GLU A 601 14.49 -52.62 71.79
CA GLU A 601 13.37 -53.42 72.29
C GLU A 601 13.81 -54.59 73.15
N LYS A 602 14.93 -55.26 72.81
CA LYS A 602 15.49 -56.34 73.64
C LYS A 602 16.06 -55.87 74.98
N ASN A 603 16.46 -54.60 75.05
CA ASN A 603 17.04 -53.99 76.25
C ASN A 603 15.98 -53.32 77.15
N LYS A 604 14.74 -53.18 76.68
CA LYS A 604 13.57 -52.76 77.47
C LYS A 604 12.84 -53.98 78.03
#